data_AF-A0A7Z0ERI5-F1
#
_entry.id   AF-A0A7Z0ERI5-F1
#
_cell.length_a   1.000
_cell.length_b   1.000
_cell.length_c   1.000
_cell.angle_alpha   90.00
_cell.angle_beta   90.00
_cell.angle_gamma   90.00
#
_symmetry.space_group_name_H-M   'P 1'
#
loop_
_entity.id
_entity.type
_entity.pdbx_description
1 polymer ?
#
loop_
_entity_poly.entity_id
_entity_poly.type
_entity_poly.pdbx_seq_one_letter_code
_entity_poly.pdbx_strand_id
1 'polypeptide(L)'
;MPDLSGLDEIDWAALHHAYGPATDVPDMLRGLASGDAKAMADFVGAVHHQGDVYDSTVAAVPFLLQAAERVEGRDRAELLSLLADLGGVDSYELTLLNDIHGAYFEWVFTDNNVHPRYPDDYAEAAARGDQDAGAALAVSAGRPFFLRLLDDPDADVRCGAFLAAASGPLEAATVDTLLERLRDEANAEVLDVVVTGLGITAARVPATVRTTVLERLAETATAHSRPGVQLRALMELARRSSDPLPVDAETLAATMRRARAEARAEARAERLSSARADGPRTCGVGDEWRGSMSPDEVSLTLGDHVGHRAALLVRLLHEPDEWDRASVLSAATDLVAGWRGDHRSLIEAVEALPTASGTGADTAGFLEAAGQIAEPEAGAVSSSDTEGQDLHALVEDFEDHPTVEVAHALRDMGPAAAAAAPALRRELDEPRRHGLRAEETIEPDLVGEDEALLLACVEALAAVTR
;
A
#
# COMPACT_ATOMS: atom_id res chain seq x y z
N MET A 1 38.00 -2.92 -16.66
CA MET A 1 36.71 -3.11 -15.98
C MET A 1 36.95 -3.00 -14.48
N PRO A 2 36.02 -2.41 -13.72
CA PRO A 2 36.17 -2.29 -12.27
C PRO A 2 36.34 -3.68 -11.63
N ASP A 3 37.28 -3.79 -10.70
CA ASP A 3 37.53 -5.01 -9.94
C ASP A 3 36.54 -5.09 -8.77
N LEU A 4 35.69 -6.12 -8.77
CA LEU A 4 34.70 -6.41 -7.74
C LEU A 4 35.18 -7.64 -6.97
N SER A 5 35.57 -7.43 -5.72
CA SER A 5 36.30 -8.43 -4.94
C SER A 5 35.45 -9.69 -4.73
N GLY A 6 35.96 -10.84 -5.15
CA GLY A 6 35.29 -12.14 -5.02
C GLY A 6 34.30 -12.49 -6.16
N LEU A 7 34.11 -11.60 -7.14
CA LEU A 7 33.10 -11.80 -8.19
C LEU A 7 33.36 -13.05 -9.04
N ASP A 8 34.62 -13.26 -9.42
CA ASP A 8 35.05 -14.38 -10.26
C ASP A 8 35.20 -15.71 -9.48
N GLU A 9 34.97 -15.71 -8.17
CA GLU A 9 35.04 -16.91 -7.31
C GLU A 9 33.72 -17.68 -7.26
N ILE A 10 32.61 -17.05 -7.68
CA ILE A 10 31.28 -17.65 -7.69
C ILE A 10 31.08 -18.47 -8.96
N ASP A 11 30.53 -19.67 -8.83
CA ASP A 11 30.12 -20.51 -9.97
C ASP A 11 28.79 -20.01 -10.55
N TRP A 12 28.83 -18.90 -11.27
CA TRP A 12 27.66 -18.27 -11.88
C TRP A 12 26.92 -19.17 -12.88
N ALA A 13 27.58 -20.19 -13.43
CA ALA A 13 26.94 -21.16 -14.30
C ALA A 13 26.01 -22.14 -13.55
N ALA A 14 26.17 -22.26 -12.23
CA ALA A 14 25.30 -23.06 -11.37
C ALA A 14 24.08 -22.29 -10.85
N LEU A 15 24.10 -20.95 -10.92
CA LEU A 15 23.02 -20.07 -10.51
C LEU A 15 22.12 -19.71 -11.71
N HIS A 16 20.90 -19.27 -11.43
CA HIS A 16 19.89 -19.00 -12.45
C HIS A 16 19.24 -17.63 -12.26
N HIS A 17 18.74 -17.07 -13.35
CA HIS A 17 17.81 -15.95 -13.37
C HIS A 17 16.66 -16.27 -14.35
N ALA A 18 15.82 -15.29 -14.68
CA ALA A 18 14.60 -15.47 -15.48
C ALA A 18 14.77 -16.21 -16.83
N TYR A 19 15.97 -16.17 -17.43
CA TYR A 19 16.24 -16.72 -18.76
C TYR A 19 17.24 -17.89 -18.76
N GLY A 20 17.60 -18.41 -17.58
CA GLY A 20 18.50 -19.56 -17.46
C GLY A 20 19.77 -19.28 -16.64
N PRO A 21 20.90 -19.95 -16.95
CA PRO A 21 22.14 -19.84 -16.18
C PRO A 21 22.72 -18.42 -16.17
N ALA A 22 23.15 -17.97 -14.99
CA ALA A 22 23.56 -16.59 -14.71
C ALA A 22 24.98 -16.20 -15.16
N THR A 23 25.45 -16.77 -16.26
CA THR A 23 26.84 -16.59 -16.75
C THR A 23 27.18 -15.18 -17.22
N ASP A 24 26.17 -14.35 -17.49
CA ASP A 24 26.26 -12.97 -17.94
C ASP A 24 26.21 -11.94 -16.79
N VAL A 25 25.74 -12.34 -15.60
CA VAL A 25 25.63 -11.49 -14.41
C VAL A 25 26.95 -10.81 -14.01
N PRO A 26 28.13 -11.46 -14.08
CA PRO A 26 29.40 -10.78 -13.77
C PRO A 26 29.69 -9.56 -14.64
N ASP A 27 29.31 -9.60 -15.93
CA ASP A 27 29.52 -8.48 -16.83
C ASP A 27 28.51 -7.35 -16.57
N MET A 28 27.27 -7.70 -16.23
CA MET A 28 26.26 -6.73 -15.76
C MET A 28 26.74 -5.99 -14.51
N LEU A 29 27.23 -6.72 -13.49
CA LEU A 29 27.71 -6.15 -12.23
C LEU A 29 28.91 -5.20 -12.42
N ARG A 30 29.83 -5.54 -13.33
CA ARG A 30 30.95 -4.64 -13.66
C ARG A 30 30.50 -3.42 -14.45
N GLY A 31 29.48 -3.56 -15.31
CA GLY A 31 28.84 -2.45 -16.00
C GLY A 31 28.18 -1.48 -15.02
N LEU A 32 27.42 -2.00 -14.06
CA LEU A 32 26.83 -1.23 -12.96
C LEU A 32 27.87 -0.47 -12.14
N ALA A 33 28.98 -1.12 -11.78
CA ALA A 33 30.11 -0.49 -11.08
C ALA A 33 30.85 0.58 -11.92
N SER A 34 30.48 0.76 -13.19
CA SER A 34 30.98 1.81 -14.08
C SER A 34 29.92 2.84 -14.49
N GLY A 35 28.70 2.77 -13.95
CA GLY A 35 27.59 3.68 -14.30
C GLY A 35 26.97 3.39 -15.67
N ASP A 36 27.04 2.14 -16.15
CA ASP A 36 26.41 1.77 -17.43
C ASP A 36 24.90 1.57 -17.26
N ALA A 37 24.10 2.54 -17.71
CA ALA A 37 22.64 2.48 -17.69
C ALA A 37 22.07 1.25 -18.44
N LYS A 38 22.77 0.75 -19.46
CA LYS A 38 22.35 -0.48 -20.14
C LYS A 38 22.50 -1.68 -19.21
N ALA A 39 23.60 -1.75 -18.45
CA ALA A 39 23.82 -2.82 -17.49
C ALA A 39 22.74 -2.84 -16.39
N MET A 40 22.24 -1.66 -15.99
CA MET A 40 21.08 -1.56 -15.08
C MET A 40 19.82 -2.18 -15.70
N ALA A 41 19.47 -1.78 -16.93
CA ALA A 41 18.31 -2.32 -17.63
C ALA A 41 18.42 -3.84 -17.86
N ASP A 42 19.61 -4.32 -18.25
CA ASP A 42 19.89 -5.74 -18.46
C ASP A 42 19.77 -6.52 -17.12
N PHE A 43 20.29 -5.97 -16.01
CA PHE A 43 20.21 -6.58 -14.69
C PHE A 43 18.78 -6.67 -14.18
N VAL A 44 18.02 -5.55 -14.20
CA VAL A 44 16.62 -5.54 -13.78
C VAL A 44 15.77 -6.45 -14.67
N GLY A 45 16.02 -6.44 -15.98
CA GLY A 45 15.30 -7.27 -16.94
C GLY A 45 15.57 -8.76 -16.84
N ALA A 46 16.65 -9.20 -16.17
CA ALA A 46 17.01 -10.62 -16.08
C ALA A 46 17.08 -11.13 -14.65
N VAL A 47 17.83 -10.44 -13.79
CA VAL A 47 18.21 -10.84 -12.42
C VAL A 47 17.20 -10.36 -11.37
N HIS A 48 16.37 -9.36 -11.69
CA HIS A 48 15.23 -8.94 -10.86
C HIS A 48 13.95 -8.81 -11.69
N HIS A 49 13.74 -9.77 -12.60
CA HIS A 49 12.66 -9.72 -13.57
C HIS A 49 11.30 -9.80 -12.88
N GLN A 50 10.44 -8.81 -13.11
CA GLN A 50 9.09 -8.71 -12.51
C GLN A 50 9.07 -8.78 -10.97
N GLY A 51 10.15 -8.36 -10.32
CA GLY A 51 10.24 -8.37 -8.86
C GLY A 51 10.68 -9.72 -8.26
N ASP A 52 10.88 -10.76 -9.07
CA ASP A 52 11.37 -12.06 -8.59
C ASP A 52 12.79 -11.96 -8.02
N VAL A 53 13.08 -12.81 -7.02
CA VAL A 53 14.42 -12.99 -6.45
C VAL A 53 14.89 -14.41 -6.70
N TYR A 54 15.97 -14.55 -7.46
CA TYR A 54 16.62 -15.81 -7.79
C TYR A 54 17.88 -16.04 -6.94
N ASP A 55 18.45 -17.26 -7.00
CA ASP A 55 19.73 -17.57 -6.34
C ASP A 55 20.88 -16.68 -6.86
N SER A 56 20.87 -16.31 -8.14
CA SER A 56 21.80 -15.33 -8.72
C SER A 56 21.57 -13.91 -8.19
N THR A 57 20.33 -13.54 -7.88
CA THR A 57 19.98 -12.24 -7.28
C THR A 57 20.59 -12.11 -5.90
N VAL A 58 20.42 -13.12 -5.05
CA VAL A 58 21.01 -13.15 -3.70
C VAL A 58 22.54 -13.08 -3.79
N ALA A 59 23.14 -13.85 -4.71
CA ALA A 59 24.59 -13.84 -4.93
C ALA A 59 25.13 -12.49 -5.45
N ALA A 60 24.30 -11.70 -6.14
CA ALA A 60 24.68 -10.41 -6.71
C ALA A 60 24.74 -9.29 -5.66
N VAL A 61 23.98 -9.36 -4.57
CA VAL A 61 23.83 -8.26 -3.58
C VAL A 61 25.17 -7.73 -3.04
N PRO A 62 26.16 -8.55 -2.62
CA PRO A 62 27.45 -8.04 -2.15
C PRO A 62 28.21 -7.21 -3.20
N PHE A 63 27.99 -7.49 -4.49
CA PHE A 63 28.62 -6.77 -5.60
C PHE A 63 27.86 -5.51 -5.97
N LEU A 64 26.53 -5.48 -5.81
CA LEU A 64 25.73 -4.27 -5.90
C LEU A 64 26.11 -3.26 -4.81
N LEU A 65 26.32 -3.72 -3.57
CA LEU A 65 26.86 -2.88 -2.49
C LEU A 65 28.23 -2.29 -2.86
N GLN A 66 29.13 -3.13 -3.36
CA GLN A 66 30.43 -2.69 -3.87
C GLN A 66 30.31 -1.70 -5.05
N ALA A 67 29.35 -1.89 -5.95
CA ALA A 67 29.11 -0.97 -7.06
C ALA A 67 28.61 0.38 -6.55
N ALA A 68 27.65 0.39 -5.61
CA ALA A 68 27.09 1.60 -5.00
C ALA A 68 28.14 2.45 -4.26
N GLU A 69 29.15 1.80 -3.66
CA GLU A 69 30.29 2.50 -3.04
C GLU A 69 31.21 3.21 -4.06
N ARG A 70 31.22 2.76 -5.34
CA ARG A 70 32.13 3.26 -6.38
C ARG A 70 31.52 4.38 -7.22
N VAL A 71 30.23 4.30 -7.54
CA VAL A 71 29.53 5.32 -8.32
C VAL A 71 28.99 6.43 -7.43
N GLU A 72 28.63 7.58 -8.00
CA GLU A 72 28.13 8.76 -7.27
C GLU A 72 26.89 9.33 -7.97
N GLY A 73 26.18 10.24 -7.28
CA GLY A 73 25.00 10.94 -7.81
C GLY A 73 23.91 9.96 -8.26
N ARG A 74 23.36 10.21 -9.45
CA ARG A 74 22.24 9.43 -10.03
C ARG A 74 22.50 7.92 -10.06
N ASP A 75 23.67 7.50 -10.54
CA ASP A 75 23.99 6.07 -10.67
C ASP A 75 24.00 5.37 -9.28
N ARG A 76 24.44 6.09 -8.24
CA ARG A 76 24.36 5.60 -6.86
C ARG A 76 22.92 5.54 -6.38
N ALA A 77 22.13 6.56 -6.65
CA ALA A 77 20.72 6.58 -6.26
C ALA A 77 19.94 5.41 -6.86
N GLU A 78 20.13 5.12 -8.16
CA GLU A 78 19.47 3.99 -8.84
C GLU A 78 19.90 2.64 -8.24
N LEU A 79 21.17 2.46 -7.90
CA LEU A 79 21.65 1.25 -7.22
C LEU A 79 21.09 1.10 -5.80
N LEU A 80 20.92 2.19 -5.07
CA LEU A 80 20.34 2.16 -3.72
C LEU A 80 18.85 1.82 -3.77
N SER A 81 18.10 2.35 -4.74
CA SER A 81 16.71 1.96 -4.97
C SER A 81 16.61 0.47 -5.32
N LEU A 82 17.45 -0.03 -6.23
CA LEU A 82 17.49 -1.47 -6.54
C LEU A 82 17.81 -2.31 -5.29
N LEU A 83 18.78 -1.89 -4.48
CA LEU A 83 19.10 -2.57 -3.22
C LEU A 83 17.91 -2.55 -2.24
N ALA A 84 17.15 -1.46 -2.20
CA ALA A 84 15.94 -1.36 -1.40
C ALA A 84 14.90 -2.40 -1.85
N ASP A 85 14.63 -2.47 -3.16
CA ASP A 85 13.66 -3.40 -3.77
C ASP A 85 14.02 -4.86 -3.46
N LEU A 86 15.29 -5.22 -3.66
CA LEU A 86 15.84 -6.54 -3.32
C LEU A 86 15.77 -6.83 -1.82
N GLY A 87 15.77 -5.78 -1.01
CA GLY A 87 15.66 -5.84 0.44
C GLY A 87 14.22 -5.85 0.97
N GLY A 88 13.24 -5.93 0.06
CA GLY A 88 11.82 -5.88 0.35
C GLY A 88 11.38 -4.51 0.83
N VAL A 89 11.98 -3.42 0.37
CA VAL A 89 11.41 -2.06 0.45
C VAL A 89 11.23 -1.64 -0.99
N ASP A 90 10.06 -1.94 -1.53
CA ASP A 90 9.83 -1.74 -2.95
C ASP A 90 9.69 -0.23 -3.25
N SER A 91 10.55 0.30 -4.11
CA SER A 91 10.39 1.62 -4.72
C SER A 91 9.11 1.67 -5.56
N TYR A 92 8.64 0.52 -6.05
CA TYR A 92 7.31 0.33 -6.61
C TYR A 92 6.21 0.40 -5.53
N GLU A 93 6.40 0.01 -4.25
CA GLU A 93 5.43 0.32 -3.15
C GLU A 93 5.28 1.84 -2.95
N LEU A 94 6.36 2.61 -3.13
CA LEU A 94 6.30 4.08 -3.12
C LEU A 94 5.62 4.65 -4.37
N THR A 95 5.79 3.97 -5.51
CA THR A 95 5.20 4.35 -6.80
C THR A 95 3.72 3.93 -6.90
N LEU A 96 3.33 2.83 -6.23
CA LEU A 96 1.98 2.25 -6.08
C LEU A 96 1.17 2.88 -4.94
N LEU A 97 1.67 3.96 -4.36
CA LEU A 97 0.78 5.05 -4.01
C LEU A 97 -0.07 5.51 -5.22
N ASN A 98 0.29 5.13 -6.47
CA ASN A 98 -0.41 5.43 -7.73
C ASN A 98 -0.54 4.31 -8.77
N ASP A 99 -0.92 3.07 -8.43
CA ASP A 99 -1.64 2.30 -9.45
C ASP A 99 -2.65 1.29 -8.87
N ILE A 100 -3.89 1.42 -9.36
CA ILE A 100 -5.05 0.52 -9.27
C ILE A 100 -5.71 0.39 -7.88
N HIS A 101 -6.78 1.18 -7.68
CA HIS A 101 -8.03 0.76 -7.03
C HIS A 101 -7.93 -0.14 -5.79
N GLY A 102 -7.09 0.17 -4.79
CA GLY A 102 -7.01 -0.64 -3.57
C GLY A 102 -6.51 -2.09 -3.74
N ALA A 103 -6.28 -2.56 -4.96
CA ALA A 103 -5.94 -3.95 -5.29
C ALA A 103 -4.61 -4.37 -4.68
N TYR A 104 -3.60 -3.49 -4.78
CA TYR A 104 -2.30 -3.74 -4.18
C TYR A 104 -2.31 -3.56 -2.65
N PHE A 105 -3.19 -2.70 -2.13
CA PHE A 105 -3.33 -2.48 -0.69
C PHE A 105 -3.90 -3.73 0.02
N GLU A 106 -4.83 -4.41 -0.63
CA GLU A 106 -5.43 -5.65 -0.14
C GLU A 106 -4.45 -6.85 -0.28
N TRP A 107 -3.79 -6.99 -1.43
CA TRP A 107 -2.78 -8.04 -1.64
C TRP A 107 -1.60 -7.99 -0.64
N VAL A 108 -1.21 -6.79 -0.18
CA VAL A 108 -0.07 -6.64 0.76
C VAL A 108 -0.48 -6.62 2.25
N PHE A 109 -1.72 -6.22 2.60
CA PHE A 109 -2.02 -5.86 4.00
C PHE A 109 -3.34 -6.38 4.61
N THR A 110 -4.21 -7.10 3.89
CA THR A 110 -5.52 -7.51 4.44
C THR A 110 -5.65 -8.99 4.69
N ASP A 111 -4.76 -9.81 4.14
CA ASP A 111 -4.48 -11.06 4.78
C ASP A 111 -3.77 -10.72 6.10
N ASN A 112 -4.38 -11.10 7.22
CA ASN A 112 -3.72 -11.15 8.54
C ASN A 112 -2.49 -12.11 8.57
N ASN A 113 -1.98 -12.50 7.40
CA ASN A 113 -0.73 -13.18 7.18
C ASN A 113 0.33 -12.13 6.85
N VAL A 114 1.36 -12.07 7.69
CA VAL A 114 2.67 -11.53 7.34
C VAL A 114 2.96 -11.84 5.87
N HIS A 115 3.08 -10.81 5.02
CA HIS A 115 3.40 -10.97 3.60
C HIS A 115 4.55 -11.97 3.47
N PRO A 116 4.50 -12.98 2.56
CA PRO A 116 5.51 -14.04 2.47
C PRO A 116 6.96 -13.53 2.46
N ARG A 117 7.16 -12.31 1.94
CA ARG A 117 8.43 -11.57 1.86
C ARG A 117 8.99 -11.04 3.20
N TYR A 118 8.24 -11.05 4.30
CA TYR A 118 8.66 -10.46 5.58
C TYR A 118 8.60 -11.45 6.76
N PRO A 119 9.32 -12.58 6.71
CA PRO A 119 9.26 -13.59 7.77
C PRO A 119 9.65 -13.03 9.15
N ASP A 120 9.03 -13.55 10.21
CA ASP A 120 9.39 -13.23 11.60
C ASP A 120 10.87 -13.50 11.90
N ASP A 121 11.45 -14.53 11.25
CA ASP A 121 12.86 -14.87 11.29
C ASP A 121 13.41 -15.05 9.87
N TYR A 122 14.03 -13.98 9.35
CA TYR A 122 14.67 -13.98 8.04
C TYR A 122 15.81 -15.00 7.94
N ALA A 123 16.54 -15.26 9.03
CA ALA A 123 17.67 -16.19 9.00
C ALA A 123 17.18 -17.63 8.89
N GLU A 124 16.10 -17.97 9.61
CA GLU A 124 15.46 -19.26 9.48
C GLU A 124 14.83 -19.46 8.09
N ALA A 125 14.11 -18.45 7.56
CA ALA A 125 13.52 -18.51 6.23
C ALA A 125 14.60 -18.71 5.14
N ALA A 126 15.66 -17.89 5.18
CA ALA A 126 16.78 -18.03 4.24
C ALA A 126 17.47 -19.40 4.35
N ALA A 127 17.64 -19.94 5.56
CA ALA A 127 18.19 -21.28 5.76
C ALA A 127 17.33 -22.41 5.18
N ARG A 128 16.02 -22.17 5.01
CA ARG A 128 15.07 -23.09 4.34
C ARG A 128 15.04 -22.92 2.82
N GLY A 129 15.82 -21.98 2.26
CA GLY A 129 15.92 -21.73 0.82
C GLY A 129 15.07 -20.59 0.30
N ASP A 130 14.51 -19.76 1.18
CA ASP A 130 13.79 -18.54 0.81
C ASP A 130 14.77 -17.49 0.28
N GLN A 131 14.64 -17.16 -1.01
CA GLN A 131 15.54 -16.24 -1.70
C GLN A 131 15.27 -14.78 -1.33
N ASP A 132 14.01 -14.38 -1.12
CA ASP A 132 13.64 -13.04 -0.67
C ASP A 132 14.24 -12.76 0.71
N ALA A 133 14.09 -13.70 1.65
CA ALA A 133 14.69 -13.57 2.97
C ALA A 133 16.23 -13.51 2.91
N GLY A 134 16.83 -14.30 2.01
CA GLY A 134 18.27 -14.30 1.76
C GLY A 134 18.78 -12.96 1.21
N ALA A 135 18.09 -12.39 0.21
CA ALA A 135 18.41 -11.09 -0.36
C ALA A 135 18.24 -9.98 0.69
N ALA A 136 17.15 -9.97 1.44
CA ALA A 136 16.88 -8.99 2.48
C ALA A 136 17.96 -9.00 3.59
N LEU A 137 18.43 -10.18 4.00
CA LEU A 137 19.58 -10.29 4.90
C LEU A 137 20.86 -9.73 4.29
N ALA A 138 21.16 -10.11 3.05
CA ALA A 138 22.36 -9.65 2.35
C ALA A 138 22.37 -8.12 2.19
N VAL A 139 21.23 -7.51 1.85
CA VAL A 139 21.07 -6.05 1.75
C VAL A 139 21.25 -5.40 3.12
N SER A 140 20.63 -5.95 4.17
CA SER A 140 20.72 -5.39 5.53
C SER A 140 22.16 -5.33 6.07
N ALA A 141 23.07 -6.19 5.59
CA ALA A 141 24.49 -6.13 5.92
C ALA A 141 25.16 -4.83 5.45
N GLY A 142 24.62 -4.19 4.41
CA GLY A 142 25.04 -2.89 3.89
C GLY A 142 24.54 -1.68 4.70
N ARG A 143 23.70 -1.89 5.73
CA ARG A 143 23.05 -0.80 6.46
C ARG A 143 23.97 0.29 7.01
N PRO A 144 25.16 -0.01 7.58
CA PRO A 144 26.08 1.05 8.01
C PRO A 144 26.53 1.97 6.87
N PHE A 145 26.58 1.48 5.62
CA PHE A 145 26.84 2.31 4.44
C PHE A 145 25.65 3.19 4.10
N PHE A 146 24.44 2.63 4.06
CA PHE A 146 23.21 3.39 3.79
C PHE A 146 22.98 4.51 4.80
N LEU A 147 23.14 4.23 6.10
CA LEU A 147 22.95 5.24 7.15
C LEU A 147 23.92 6.43 7.01
N ARG A 148 25.14 6.22 6.50
CA ARG A 148 26.07 7.34 6.22
C ARG A 148 25.60 8.21 5.05
N LEU A 149 24.92 7.62 4.07
CA LEU A 149 24.42 8.32 2.90
C LEU A 149 23.14 9.11 3.17
N LEU A 150 22.55 9.00 4.36
CA LEU A 150 21.45 9.88 4.80
C LEU A 150 21.87 11.35 4.90
N ASP A 151 23.17 11.65 4.94
CA ASP A 151 23.72 13.02 4.92
C ASP A 151 24.36 13.39 3.58
N ASP A 152 24.14 12.60 2.52
CA ASP A 152 24.66 12.90 1.19
C ASP A 152 24.07 14.23 0.67
N PRO A 153 24.86 15.11 0.02
CA PRO A 153 24.34 16.35 -0.54
C PRO A 153 23.27 16.13 -1.62
N ASP A 154 23.31 14.99 -2.33
CA ASP A 154 22.35 14.65 -3.36
C ASP A 154 21.06 14.09 -2.74
N ALA A 155 19.92 14.71 -3.08
CA ALA A 155 18.61 14.32 -2.56
C ALA A 155 18.19 12.92 -3.04
N ASP A 156 18.51 12.56 -4.28
CA ASP A 156 18.19 11.25 -4.85
C ASP A 156 18.96 10.13 -4.11
N VAL A 157 20.22 10.39 -3.77
CA VAL A 157 21.04 9.47 -2.98
C VAL A 157 20.47 9.32 -1.57
N ARG A 158 20.04 10.41 -0.93
CA ARG A 158 19.39 10.33 0.40
C ARG A 158 18.10 9.52 0.36
N CYS A 159 17.27 9.67 -0.67
CA CYS A 159 16.06 8.87 -0.86
C CYS A 159 16.38 7.37 -0.94
N GLY A 160 17.25 6.97 -1.88
CA GLY A 160 17.64 5.56 -2.02
C GLY A 160 18.29 5.01 -0.76
N ALA A 161 19.14 5.80 -0.10
CA ALA A 161 19.79 5.41 1.14
C ALA A 161 18.79 5.17 2.28
N PHE A 162 17.76 6.01 2.40
CA PHE A 162 16.70 5.82 3.40
C PHE A 162 15.96 4.49 3.20
N LEU A 163 15.58 4.19 1.97
CA LEU A 163 14.85 2.97 1.63
C LEU A 163 15.71 1.73 1.84
N ALA A 164 16.94 1.74 1.34
CA ALA A 164 17.88 0.63 1.55
C ALA A 164 18.22 0.42 3.04
N ALA A 165 18.26 1.49 3.84
CA ALA A 165 18.44 1.39 5.29
C ALA A 165 17.23 0.74 5.99
N ALA A 166 16.02 0.94 5.46
CA ALA A 166 14.78 0.35 5.96
C ALA A 166 14.60 -1.14 5.56
N SER A 167 15.43 -1.66 4.65
CA SER A 167 15.33 -3.02 4.13
C SER A 167 15.78 -4.12 5.09
N GLY A 168 15.16 -5.30 4.97
CA GLY A 168 15.43 -6.47 5.79
C GLY A 168 15.10 -6.30 7.29
N PRO A 169 15.69 -7.13 8.18
CA PRO A 169 15.38 -7.07 9.61
C PRO A 169 15.84 -5.73 10.23
N LEU A 170 14.95 -5.08 10.98
CA LEU A 170 15.18 -3.76 11.56
C LEU A 170 15.46 -3.83 13.06
N GLU A 171 16.58 -3.25 13.47
CA GLU A 171 16.90 -3.03 14.88
C GLU A 171 16.32 -1.69 15.34
N ALA A 172 15.95 -1.60 16.62
CA ALA A 172 15.40 -0.35 17.20
C ALA A 172 16.31 0.87 16.96
N ALA A 173 17.63 0.71 17.08
CA ALA A 173 18.58 1.79 16.83
C ALA A 173 18.60 2.28 15.37
N THR A 174 18.33 1.39 14.41
CA THR A 174 18.15 1.79 13.01
C THR A 174 16.90 2.65 12.87
N VAL A 175 15.79 2.18 13.44
CA VAL A 175 14.51 2.90 13.40
C VAL A 175 14.63 4.27 14.05
N ASP A 176 15.33 4.38 15.18
CA ASP A 176 15.60 5.68 15.83
C ASP A 176 16.34 6.64 14.88
N THR A 177 17.35 6.15 14.15
CA THR A 177 18.09 6.94 13.15
C THR A 177 17.19 7.39 11.99
N LEU A 178 16.31 6.50 11.50
CA LEU A 178 15.36 6.84 10.44
C LEU A 178 14.33 7.88 10.93
N LEU A 179 13.88 7.79 12.19
CA LEU A 179 12.99 8.76 12.81
C LEU A 179 13.66 10.13 13.03
N GLU A 180 14.96 10.17 13.32
CA GLU A 180 15.72 11.42 13.38
C GLU A 180 15.73 12.13 12.02
N ARG A 181 15.80 11.36 10.91
CA ARG A 181 15.79 11.94 9.56
C ARG A 181 14.50 12.70 9.24
N LEU A 182 13.36 12.27 9.76
CA LEU A 182 12.09 13.00 9.62
C LEU A 182 12.13 14.40 10.26
N ARG A 183 12.95 14.61 11.29
CA ARG A 183 13.09 15.92 11.95
C ARG A 183 14.07 16.84 11.24
N ASP A 184 15.16 16.27 10.72
CA ASP A 184 16.31 17.03 10.24
C ASP A 184 16.29 17.28 8.73
N GLU A 185 15.54 16.50 7.96
CA GLU A 185 15.44 16.69 6.51
C GLU A 185 14.64 17.94 6.15
N ALA A 186 15.21 18.76 5.26
CA ALA A 186 14.58 19.99 4.78
C ALA A 186 14.07 19.87 3.33
N ASN A 187 14.57 18.90 2.57
CA ASN A 187 14.11 18.67 1.21
C ASN A 187 12.75 17.99 1.21
N ALA A 188 11.77 18.63 0.57
CA ALA A 188 10.40 18.16 0.48
C ALA A 188 10.23 16.79 -0.18
N GLU A 189 11.02 16.50 -1.22
CA GLU A 189 10.93 15.25 -1.98
C GLU A 189 11.52 14.10 -1.15
N VAL A 190 12.60 14.37 -0.41
CA VAL A 190 13.16 13.38 0.54
C VAL A 190 12.19 13.15 1.70
N LEU A 191 11.53 14.19 2.21
CA LEU A 191 10.54 14.04 3.28
C LEU A 191 9.36 13.15 2.88
N ASP A 192 8.91 13.18 1.62
CA ASP A 192 7.85 12.26 1.15
C ASP A 192 8.30 10.80 1.24
N VAL A 193 9.53 10.52 0.78
CA VAL A 193 10.14 9.19 0.90
C VAL A 193 10.33 8.77 2.36
N VAL A 194 10.78 9.69 3.22
CA VAL A 194 10.98 9.43 4.66
C VAL A 194 9.65 9.06 5.33
N VAL A 195 8.58 9.82 5.11
CA VAL A 195 7.29 9.53 5.75
C VAL A 195 6.73 8.20 5.26
N THR A 196 6.72 7.95 3.95
CA THR A 196 6.23 6.69 3.40
C THR A 196 7.06 5.49 3.87
N GLY A 197 8.39 5.61 3.83
CA GLY A 197 9.29 4.55 4.30
C GLY A 197 9.19 4.29 5.80
N LEU A 198 8.84 5.30 6.61
CA LEU A 198 8.48 5.09 8.03
C LEU A 198 7.14 4.35 8.17
N GLY A 199 6.18 4.60 7.29
CA GLY A 199 4.94 3.81 7.20
C GLY A 199 5.22 2.34 6.90
N ILE A 200 6.07 2.05 5.91
CA ILE A 200 6.54 0.69 5.58
C ILE A 200 7.26 0.07 6.79
N THR A 201 8.15 0.84 7.44
CA THR A 201 8.86 0.42 8.65
C THR A 201 7.88 0.01 9.76
N ALA A 202 6.81 0.79 9.98
CA ALA A 202 5.82 0.52 11.02
C ALA A 202 5.11 -0.83 10.84
N ALA A 203 4.95 -1.30 9.60
CA ALA A 203 4.35 -2.60 9.30
C ALA A 203 5.27 -3.80 9.59
N ARG A 204 6.58 -3.56 9.70
CA ARG A 204 7.62 -4.61 9.72
C ARG A 204 8.34 -4.76 11.05
N VAL A 205 8.07 -3.86 12.00
CA VAL A 205 8.75 -3.84 13.30
C VAL A 205 7.83 -4.37 14.41
N PRO A 206 8.40 -4.89 15.52
CA PRO A 206 7.61 -5.34 16.66
C PRO A 206 6.69 -4.24 17.20
N ALA A 207 5.56 -4.62 17.80
CA ALA A 207 4.52 -3.72 18.30
C ALA A 207 5.06 -2.55 19.16
N THR A 208 6.08 -2.79 19.99
CA THR A 208 6.70 -1.77 20.84
C THR A 208 7.37 -0.65 20.04
N VAL A 209 8.06 -1.00 18.95
CA VAL A 209 8.72 -0.04 18.05
C VAL A 209 7.67 0.60 17.14
N ARG A 210 6.71 -0.18 16.65
CA ARG A 210 5.60 0.28 15.80
C ARG A 210 4.85 1.44 16.46
N THR A 211 4.49 1.34 17.74
CA THR A 211 3.81 2.43 18.47
C THR A 211 4.61 3.73 18.41
N THR A 212 5.93 3.68 18.59
CA THR A 212 6.79 4.88 18.56
C THR A 212 6.81 5.52 17.17
N VAL A 213 6.84 4.71 16.11
CA VAL A 213 6.80 5.21 14.72
C VAL A 213 5.44 5.86 14.43
N LEU A 214 4.33 5.22 14.81
CA LEU A 214 2.98 5.75 14.60
C LEU A 214 2.75 7.05 15.39
N GLU A 215 3.22 7.16 16.63
CA GLU A 215 3.16 8.40 17.41
C GLU A 215 3.90 9.54 16.69
N ARG A 216 5.09 9.27 16.14
CA ARG A 216 5.85 10.29 15.40
C ARG A 216 5.18 10.67 14.08
N LEU A 217 4.53 9.73 13.39
CA LEU A 217 3.71 10.02 12.22
C LEU A 217 2.49 10.88 12.59
N ALA A 218 1.83 10.61 13.72
CA ALA A 218 0.69 11.41 14.21
C ALA A 218 1.08 12.84 14.58
N GLU A 219 2.25 13.03 15.20
CA GLU A 219 2.80 14.38 15.44
C GLU A 219 3.10 15.10 14.12
N THR A 220 3.64 14.39 13.13
CA THR A 220 3.96 14.95 11.80
C THR A 220 2.69 15.35 11.05
N ALA A 221 1.68 14.49 11.08
CA ALA A 221 0.37 14.71 10.48
C ALA A 221 -0.32 16.00 10.96
N THR A 222 -0.12 16.36 12.23
CA THR A 222 -0.80 17.50 12.86
C THR A 222 0.03 18.76 12.94
N ALA A 223 1.36 18.65 13.06
CA ALA A 223 2.24 19.78 13.39
C ALA A 223 3.26 20.12 12.30
N HIS A 224 3.46 19.28 11.27
CA HIS A 224 4.48 19.56 10.26
C HIS A 224 4.16 20.84 9.45
N SER A 225 5.19 21.60 9.09
CA SER A 225 5.01 22.91 8.43
C SER A 225 4.50 22.81 7.00
N ARG A 226 4.80 21.71 6.31
CA ARG A 226 4.42 21.43 4.92
C ARG A 226 3.13 20.60 4.85
N PRO A 227 2.05 21.12 4.24
CA PRO A 227 0.79 20.40 4.08
C PRO A 227 0.89 19.08 3.31
N GLY A 228 1.77 18.98 2.29
CA GLY A 228 1.96 17.70 1.59
C GLY A 228 2.49 16.58 2.49
N VAL A 229 3.43 16.93 3.38
CA VAL A 229 4.00 16.01 4.38
C VAL A 229 2.95 15.65 5.45
N GLN A 230 2.12 16.62 5.87
CA GLN A 230 0.98 16.36 6.76
C GLN A 230 0.02 15.33 6.14
N LEU A 231 -0.35 15.53 4.86
CA LEU A 231 -1.25 14.64 4.14
C LEU A 231 -0.66 13.23 4.02
N ARG A 232 0.62 13.11 3.64
CA ARG A 232 1.30 11.82 3.55
C ARG A 232 1.29 11.09 4.89
N ALA A 233 1.62 11.77 5.98
CA ALA A 233 1.64 11.16 7.31
C ALA A 233 0.24 10.70 7.75
N LEU A 234 -0.83 11.43 7.40
CA LEU A 234 -2.20 10.98 7.61
C LEU A 234 -2.53 9.71 6.83
N MET A 235 -2.06 9.64 5.58
CA MET A 235 -2.26 8.45 4.74
C MET A 235 -1.52 7.24 5.30
N GLU A 236 -0.28 7.40 5.76
CA GLU A 236 0.45 6.31 6.40
C GLU A 236 -0.19 5.89 7.73
N LEU A 237 -0.77 6.80 8.52
CA LEU A 237 -1.51 6.41 9.72
C LEU A 237 -2.76 5.61 9.38
N ALA A 238 -3.53 6.06 8.39
CA ALA A 238 -4.75 5.38 7.96
C ALA A 238 -4.47 3.95 7.47
N ARG A 239 -3.36 3.76 6.74
CA ARG A 239 -2.93 2.43 6.25
C ARG A 239 -2.47 1.48 7.36
N ARG A 240 -2.03 2.01 8.50
CA ARG A 240 -1.34 1.23 9.55
C ARG A 240 -2.14 1.09 10.83
N SER A 241 -3.30 1.72 10.94
CA SER A 241 -4.18 1.57 12.09
C SER A 241 -5.64 1.78 11.72
N SER A 242 -6.51 0.99 12.34
CA SER A 242 -7.94 1.24 12.42
C SER A 242 -8.32 2.25 13.52
N ASP A 243 -7.34 2.74 14.28
CA ASP A 243 -7.55 3.79 15.27
C ASP A 243 -7.99 5.11 14.61
N PRO A 244 -8.86 5.90 15.25
CA PRO A 244 -9.28 7.19 14.72
C PRO A 244 -8.09 8.08 14.35
N LEU A 245 -8.17 8.69 13.17
CA LEU A 245 -7.16 9.64 12.72
C LEU A 245 -7.02 10.83 13.68
N PRO A 246 -5.82 11.44 13.77
CA PRO A 246 -5.56 12.55 14.68
C PRO A 246 -6.21 13.88 14.23
N VAL A 247 -6.96 13.87 13.13
CA VAL A 247 -7.65 15.04 12.56
C VAL A 247 -9.06 14.65 12.10
N ASP A 248 -10.01 15.58 12.15
CA ASP A 248 -11.34 15.38 11.58
C ASP A 248 -11.36 15.56 10.05
N ALA A 249 -12.50 15.21 9.43
CA ALA A 249 -12.68 15.31 7.99
C ALA A 249 -12.55 16.76 7.45
N GLU A 250 -12.93 17.77 8.24
CA GLU A 250 -12.80 19.17 7.84
C GLU A 250 -11.33 19.61 7.78
N THR A 251 -10.53 19.22 8.78
CA THR A 251 -9.09 19.45 8.83
C THR A 251 -8.39 18.68 7.73
N LEU A 252 -8.78 17.43 7.45
CA LEU A 252 -8.25 16.64 6.34
C LEU A 252 -8.51 17.32 4.99
N ALA A 253 -9.75 17.75 4.72
CA ALA A 253 -10.09 18.49 3.50
C ALA A 253 -9.27 19.79 3.37
N ALA A 254 -9.09 20.52 4.47
CA ALA A 254 -8.26 21.73 4.50
C ALA A 254 -6.77 21.43 4.23
N THR A 255 -6.24 20.32 4.74
CA THR A 255 -4.88 19.85 4.46
C THR A 255 -4.72 19.47 3.00
N MET A 256 -5.67 18.73 2.41
CA MET A 256 -5.68 18.39 0.99
C MET A 256 -5.65 19.64 0.10
N ARG A 257 -6.47 20.66 0.37
CA ARG A 257 -6.45 21.92 -0.38
C ARG A 257 -5.10 22.63 -0.29
N ARG A 258 -4.53 22.72 0.92
CA ARG A 258 -3.24 23.37 1.15
C ARG A 258 -2.10 22.62 0.46
N ALA A 259 -2.10 21.29 0.50
CA ALA A 259 -1.14 20.43 -0.18
C ALA A 259 -1.21 20.59 -1.71
N ARG A 260 -2.42 20.61 -2.27
CA ARG A 260 -2.64 20.87 -3.70
C ARG A 260 -2.16 22.26 -4.13
N ALA A 261 -2.36 23.28 -3.29
CA ALA A 261 -1.86 24.63 -3.54
C ALA A 261 -0.32 24.69 -3.50
N GLU A 262 0.30 24.01 -2.53
CA GLU A 262 1.76 23.84 -2.43
C GLU A 262 2.33 23.18 -3.69
N ALA A 263 1.78 22.03 -4.09
CA ALA A 263 2.18 21.30 -5.30
C ALA A 263 2.11 22.16 -6.58
N ARG A 264 1.01 22.90 -6.75
CA ARG A 264 0.82 23.84 -7.88
C ARG A 264 1.84 24.97 -7.88
N ALA A 265 2.20 25.49 -6.70
CA ALA A 265 3.19 26.55 -6.57
C ALA A 265 4.60 26.05 -6.92
N GLU A 266 4.95 24.84 -6.47
CA GLU A 266 6.23 24.19 -6.76
C GLU A 266 6.37 23.87 -8.24
N ALA A 267 5.37 23.23 -8.86
CA ALA A 267 5.37 22.96 -10.29
C ALA A 267 5.49 24.25 -11.13
N ARG A 268 4.88 25.35 -10.68
CA ARG A 268 5.04 26.65 -11.33
C ARG A 268 6.45 27.21 -11.17
N ALA A 269 7.03 27.14 -9.98
CA ALA A 269 8.39 27.60 -9.72
C ALA A 269 9.40 26.83 -10.57
N GLU A 270 9.23 25.51 -10.67
CA GLU A 270 10.05 24.65 -11.50
C GLU A 270 9.96 25.02 -12.98
N ARG A 271 8.76 25.17 -13.55
CA ARG A 271 8.58 25.60 -14.96
C ARG A 271 9.28 26.92 -15.28
N LEU A 272 9.43 27.80 -14.28
CA LEU A 272 10.14 29.07 -14.42
C LEU A 272 11.67 28.89 -14.32
N SER A 273 12.15 27.88 -13.59
CA SER A 273 13.59 27.54 -13.49
C SER A 273 14.09 26.57 -14.56
N SER A 274 13.24 25.67 -15.07
CA SER A 274 13.58 24.54 -15.95
C SER A 274 13.84 24.92 -17.41
N ALA A 275 14.26 26.16 -17.67
CA ALA A 275 14.99 26.46 -18.90
C ALA A 275 16.35 25.72 -18.98
N ARG A 276 16.82 25.08 -17.88
CA ARG A 276 18.10 24.35 -17.80
C ARG A 276 18.11 23.29 -16.67
N ALA A 277 17.72 22.04 -16.92
CA ALA A 277 18.26 20.85 -16.24
C ALA A 277 17.68 19.55 -16.86
N ASP A 278 18.56 18.55 -17.04
CA ASP A 278 18.35 17.29 -17.76
C ASP A 278 17.63 16.21 -16.93
N GLY A 279 16.79 15.42 -17.61
CA GLY A 279 16.39 14.05 -17.23
C GLY A 279 15.29 13.91 -16.14
N PRO A 280 14.52 12.79 -16.14
CA PRO A 280 13.61 12.47 -15.05
C PRO A 280 14.40 12.15 -13.78
N ARG A 281 13.93 12.66 -12.63
CA ARG A 281 14.50 12.41 -11.29
C ARG A 281 14.29 10.94 -10.89
N THR A 282 15.16 10.43 -10.02
CA THR A 282 15.15 9.02 -9.60
C THR A 282 14.40 8.77 -8.30
N CYS A 283 14.26 9.79 -7.44
CA CYS A 283 13.27 9.75 -6.38
C CYS A 283 11.89 9.68 -7.05
N GLY A 284 11.22 8.52 -6.96
CA GLY A 284 10.01 8.12 -7.69
C GLY A 284 8.75 8.97 -7.48
N VAL A 285 8.89 10.20 -7.00
CA VAL A 285 7.83 11.20 -6.99
C VAL A 285 7.83 11.87 -8.36
N GLY A 286 7.11 11.26 -9.32
CA GLY A 286 6.86 11.90 -10.62
C GLY A 286 6.29 13.31 -10.47
N ASP A 287 6.40 14.14 -11.52
CA ASP A 287 5.90 15.54 -11.54
C ASP A 287 4.42 15.69 -11.14
N GLU A 288 3.66 14.61 -11.29
CA GLU A 288 2.24 14.45 -10.96
C GLU A 288 1.95 14.40 -9.44
N TRP A 289 2.96 14.14 -8.59
CA TRP A 289 2.75 13.63 -7.24
C TRP A 289 3.45 14.40 -6.12
N ARG A 290 3.71 15.70 -6.32
CA ARG A 290 4.32 16.63 -5.35
C ARG A 290 3.50 16.82 -4.05
N GLY A 291 3.28 15.77 -3.27
CA GLY A 291 2.57 15.76 -1.99
C GLY A 291 1.07 16.07 -2.07
N SER A 292 0.46 16.09 -3.26
CA SER A 292 -0.99 16.27 -3.43
C SER A 292 -1.63 14.98 -3.93
N MET A 293 -2.79 14.64 -3.37
CA MET A 293 -3.56 13.43 -3.72
C MET A 293 -4.97 13.81 -4.17
N SER A 294 -5.57 12.98 -5.03
CA SER A 294 -6.95 13.13 -5.47
C SER A 294 -7.93 12.73 -4.36
N PRO A 295 -9.20 13.21 -4.40
CA PRO A 295 -10.25 12.76 -3.49
C PRO A 295 -10.42 11.24 -3.43
N ASP A 296 -10.27 10.60 -4.58
CA ASP A 296 -10.38 9.15 -4.76
C ASP A 296 -9.26 8.41 -4.02
N GLU A 297 -8.00 8.75 -4.30
CA GLU A 297 -6.82 8.19 -3.63
C GLU A 297 -6.90 8.33 -2.11
N VAL A 298 -7.32 9.50 -1.61
CA VAL A 298 -7.44 9.74 -0.17
C VAL A 298 -8.57 8.90 0.41
N SER A 299 -9.74 8.86 -0.23
CA SER A 299 -10.87 8.03 0.22
C SER A 299 -10.48 6.55 0.27
N LEU A 300 -9.88 6.01 -0.78
CA LEU A 300 -9.42 4.62 -0.81
C LEU A 300 -8.37 4.34 0.26
N THR A 301 -7.40 5.25 0.45
CA THR A 301 -6.36 5.08 1.48
C THR A 301 -6.91 5.08 2.90
N LEU A 302 -8.00 5.81 3.14
CA LEU A 302 -8.72 5.77 4.42
C LEU A 302 -9.36 4.41 4.68
N GLY A 303 -9.54 3.53 3.68
CA GLY A 303 -10.00 2.16 3.86
C GLY A 303 -11.21 2.04 4.80
N ASP A 304 -11.02 1.34 5.92
CA ASP A 304 -12.07 0.99 6.89
C ASP A 304 -12.53 2.17 7.76
N HIS A 305 -11.93 3.37 7.60
CA HIS A 305 -12.37 4.62 8.23
C HIS A 305 -13.65 5.18 7.55
N VAL A 306 -14.69 4.35 7.38
CA VAL A 306 -15.91 4.62 6.60
C VAL A 306 -16.58 5.94 7.00
N GLY A 307 -16.76 6.18 8.29
CA GLY A 307 -17.37 7.44 8.76
C GLY A 307 -16.55 8.69 8.41
N HIS A 308 -15.21 8.56 8.45
CA HIS A 308 -14.29 9.64 8.07
C HIS A 308 -14.31 9.89 6.56
N ARG A 309 -14.38 8.82 5.75
CA ARG A 309 -14.52 8.88 4.29
C ARG A 309 -15.82 9.57 3.90
N ALA A 310 -16.95 9.15 4.45
CA ALA A 310 -18.25 9.76 4.18
C ALA A 310 -18.25 11.26 4.53
N ALA A 311 -17.76 11.62 5.71
CA ALA A 311 -17.66 13.02 6.14
C ALA A 311 -16.73 13.86 5.24
N LEU A 312 -15.60 13.29 4.81
CA LEU A 312 -14.68 13.93 3.87
C LEU A 312 -15.36 14.20 2.54
N LEU A 313 -15.97 13.18 1.92
CA LEU A 313 -16.59 13.28 0.60
C LEU A 313 -17.75 14.28 0.60
N VAL A 314 -18.58 14.29 1.65
CA VAL A 314 -19.60 15.34 1.85
C VAL A 314 -18.96 16.72 1.84
N ARG A 315 -17.85 16.93 2.56
CA ARG A 315 -17.15 18.22 2.57
C ARG A 315 -16.62 18.62 1.19
N LEU A 316 -16.04 17.67 0.45
CA LEU A 316 -15.48 17.93 -0.88
C LEU A 316 -16.56 18.22 -1.93
N LEU A 317 -17.74 17.59 -1.85
CA LEU A 317 -18.89 17.90 -2.73
C LEU A 317 -19.37 19.35 -2.60
N HIS A 318 -19.23 19.94 -1.41
CA HIS A 318 -19.54 21.35 -1.14
C HIS A 318 -18.45 22.33 -1.64
N GLU A 319 -17.35 21.83 -2.21
CA GLU A 319 -16.21 22.62 -2.71
C GLU A 319 -15.88 22.32 -4.19
N PRO A 320 -16.85 22.46 -5.11
CA PRO A 320 -16.68 21.98 -6.48
C PRO A 320 -15.70 22.79 -7.34
N ASP A 321 -15.27 23.96 -6.88
CA ASP A 321 -14.27 24.77 -7.58
C ASP A 321 -12.83 24.28 -7.29
N GLU A 322 -12.63 23.52 -6.21
CA GLU A 322 -11.32 23.00 -5.81
C GLU A 322 -11.05 21.60 -6.38
N TRP A 323 -12.11 20.80 -6.49
CA TRP A 323 -12.07 19.38 -6.84
C TRP A 323 -12.94 19.08 -8.04
N ASP A 324 -12.49 18.15 -8.88
CA ASP A 324 -13.35 17.63 -9.94
C ASP A 324 -14.48 16.83 -9.30
N ARG A 325 -15.72 17.28 -9.53
CA ARG A 325 -16.91 16.67 -8.94
C ARG A 325 -17.07 15.21 -9.41
N ALA A 326 -16.67 14.88 -10.64
CA ALA A 326 -16.72 13.51 -11.13
C ALA A 326 -15.81 12.59 -10.29
N SER A 327 -14.58 13.03 -9.97
CA SER A 327 -13.68 12.29 -9.08
C SER A 327 -14.23 12.12 -7.66
N VAL A 328 -14.88 13.14 -7.10
CA VAL A 328 -15.52 13.01 -5.76
C VAL A 328 -16.71 12.04 -5.80
N LEU A 329 -17.50 12.04 -6.89
CA LEU A 329 -18.62 11.12 -7.08
C LEU A 329 -18.17 9.68 -7.35
N SER A 330 -17.04 9.49 -8.05
CA SER A 330 -16.38 8.18 -8.21
C SER A 330 -16.04 7.61 -6.84
N ALA A 331 -15.28 8.36 -6.04
CA ALA A 331 -14.89 7.97 -4.69
C ALA A 331 -16.09 7.70 -3.74
N ALA A 332 -17.21 8.42 -3.94
CA ALA A 332 -18.44 8.22 -3.20
C ALA A 332 -19.17 6.94 -3.62
N THR A 333 -19.19 6.64 -4.92
CA THR A 333 -19.74 5.39 -5.46
C THR A 333 -18.96 4.20 -4.92
N ASP A 334 -17.63 4.24 -4.99
CA ASP A 334 -16.77 3.17 -4.49
C ASP A 334 -16.95 2.93 -2.99
N LEU A 335 -17.10 4.00 -2.19
CA LEU A 335 -17.37 3.87 -0.76
C LEU A 335 -18.70 3.16 -0.48
N VAL A 336 -19.78 3.58 -1.13
CA VAL A 336 -21.13 3.04 -0.90
C VAL A 336 -21.23 1.59 -1.37
N ALA A 337 -20.59 1.29 -2.49
CA ALA A 337 -20.67 0.00 -3.14
C ALA A 337 -19.66 -1.02 -2.60
N GLY A 338 -18.55 -0.60 -1.99
CA GLY A 338 -17.54 -1.50 -1.41
C GLY A 338 -17.55 -1.61 0.12
N TRP A 339 -18.10 -0.63 0.84
CA TRP A 339 -18.08 -0.62 2.31
C TRP A 339 -19.47 -0.47 2.93
N ARG A 340 -19.68 -1.20 4.03
CA ARG A 340 -20.83 -1.12 4.92
C ARG A 340 -20.68 0.08 5.86
N GLY A 341 -21.78 0.77 6.17
CA GLY A 341 -21.78 1.87 7.14
C GLY A 341 -22.91 2.88 6.97
N ASP A 342 -22.88 3.95 7.77
CA ASP A 342 -23.85 5.04 7.66
C ASP A 342 -23.48 6.00 6.52
N HIS A 343 -24.08 5.76 5.36
CA HIS A 343 -23.91 6.58 4.15
C HIS A 343 -24.94 7.71 4.02
N ARG A 344 -25.85 7.90 5.00
CA ARG A 344 -27.01 8.80 4.86
C ARG A 344 -26.62 10.23 4.49
N SER A 345 -25.64 10.79 5.21
CA SER A 345 -25.21 12.18 4.96
C SER A 345 -24.59 12.35 3.58
N LEU A 346 -23.95 11.31 3.05
CA LEU A 346 -23.38 11.30 1.70
C LEU A 346 -24.48 11.21 0.64
N ILE A 347 -25.46 10.33 0.84
CA ILE A 347 -26.63 10.22 -0.04
C ILE A 347 -27.39 11.55 -0.10
N GLU A 348 -27.72 12.14 1.05
CA GLU A 348 -28.38 13.45 1.13
C GLU A 348 -27.59 14.56 0.41
N ALA A 349 -26.25 14.55 0.51
CA ALA A 349 -25.40 15.51 -0.16
C ALA A 349 -25.38 15.34 -1.68
N VAL A 350 -25.40 14.10 -2.18
CA VAL A 350 -25.44 13.80 -3.63
C VAL A 350 -26.82 14.11 -4.21
N GLU A 351 -27.91 13.76 -3.53
CA GLU A 351 -29.28 14.08 -3.95
C GLU A 351 -29.54 15.59 -4.04
N ALA A 352 -28.87 16.38 -3.20
CA ALA A 352 -28.95 17.84 -3.22
C ALA A 352 -28.18 18.49 -4.39
N LEU A 353 -27.44 17.73 -5.20
CA LEU A 353 -26.66 18.29 -6.31
C LEU A 353 -27.56 18.83 -7.44
N PRO A 354 -27.20 19.97 -8.06
CA PRO A 354 -27.97 20.50 -9.18
C PRO A 354 -27.91 19.59 -10.41
N THR A 355 -29.06 19.28 -11.01
CA THR A 355 -29.19 18.44 -12.22
C THR A 355 -28.46 18.96 -13.46
N ALA A 356 -28.04 20.23 -13.47
CA ALA A 356 -27.29 20.86 -14.56
C ALA A 356 -25.75 20.73 -14.44
N SER A 357 -25.25 19.93 -13.49
CA SER A 357 -23.83 19.84 -13.12
C SER A 357 -22.91 19.18 -14.16
N GLY A 358 -23.43 18.60 -15.23
CA GLY A 358 -22.64 17.83 -16.20
C GLY A 358 -22.15 16.46 -15.69
N THR A 359 -22.45 16.10 -14.44
CA THR A 359 -22.08 14.84 -13.76
C THR A 359 -23.26 13.87 -13.66
N GLY A 360 -24.19 13.91 -14.63
CA GLY A 360 -25.45 13.18 -14.56
C GLY A 360 -25.28 11.66 -14.56
N ALA A 361 -24.27 11.14 -15.28
CA ALA A 361 -23.95 9.72 -15.29
C ALA A 361 -23.37 9.27 -13.94
N ASP A 362 -22.39 10.00 -13.40
CA ASP A 362 -21.76 9.68 -12.10
C ASP A 362 -22.77 9.74 -10.95
N THR A 363 -23.67 10.73 -10.98
CA THR A 363 -24.75 10.87 -9.98
C THR A 363 -25.73 9.70 -10.07
N ALA A 364 -26.08 9.27 -11.29
CA ALA A 364 -26.96 8.12 -11.49
C ALA A 364 -26.32 6.82 -11.02
N GLY A 365 -25.04 6.59 -11.33
CA GLY A 365 -24.28 5.42 -10.85
C GLY A 365 -24.20 5.37 -9.33
N PHE A 366 -23.93 6.50 -8.67
CA PHE A 366 -23.99 6.58 -7.21
C PHE A 366 -25.37 6.22 -6.64
N LEU A 367 -26.45 6.79 -7.19
CA LEU A 367 -27.81 6.56 -6.69
C LEU A 367 -28.29 5.13 -6.96
N GLU A 368 -27.82 4.49 -8.03
CA GLU A 368 -28.06 3.08 -8.32
C GLU A 368 -27.43 2.20 -7.22
N ALA A 369 -26.13 2.39 -6.95
CA ALA A 369 -25.43 1.68 -5.87
C ALA A 369 -26.07 1.94 -4.49
N ALA A 370 -26.44 3.19 -4.20
CA ALA A 370 -27.10 3.54 -2.93
C ALA A 370 -28.52 2.98 -2.82
N GLY A 371 -29.25 2.86 -3.94
CA GLY A 371 -30.61 2.32 -3.99
C GLY A 371 -30.68 0.86 -3.58
N GLN A 372 -29.65 0.07 -3.92
CA GLN A 372 -29.55 -1.35 -3.54
C GLN A 372 -29.40 -1.55 -2.03
N ILE A 373 -28.90 -0.56 -1.30
CA ILE A 373 -28.88 -0.56 0.17
C ILE A 373 -30.30 -0.42 0.74
N ALA A 374 -31.13 0.41 0.10
CA ALA A 374 -32.49 0.68 0.57
C ALA A 374 -33.48 -0.45 0.21
N GLU A 375 -33.27 -1.11 -0.93
CA GLU A 375 -34.11 -2.19 -1.44
C GLU A 375 -33.23 -3.35 -1.95
N PRO A 376 -32.69 -4.21 -1.05
CA PRO A 376 -31.89 -5.34 -1.47
C PRO A 376 -32.76 -6.31 -2.29
N GLU A 377 -32.44 -6.47 -3.58
CA GLU A 377 -33.10 -7.47 -4.40
C GLU A 377 -32.70 -8.87 -3.89
N ALA A 378 -33.68 -9.76 -3.74
CA ALA A 378 -33.42 -11.17 -3.46
C ALA A 378 -32.84 -11.83 -4.72
N GLY A 379 -31.52 -11.69 -4.91
CA GLY A 379 -30.75 -12.34 -5.96
C GLY A 379 -30.90 -13.87 -5.91
N ALA A 380 -30.71 -14.51 -7.05
CA ALA A 380 -30.86 -15.96 -7.19
C ALA A 380 -29.68 -16.68 -6.50
N VAL A 381 -29.88 -17.03 -5.24
CA VAL A 381 -29.06 -17.93 -4.40
C VAL A 381 -28.61 -19.13 -5.24
N SER A 382 -27.30 -19.21 -5.52
CA SER A 382 -26.68 -20.30 -6.27
C SER A 382 -26.53 -21.49 -5.33
N SER A 383 -27.35 -22.52 -5.51
CA SER A 383 -27.34 -23.70 -4.65
C SER A 383 -25.99 -24.44 -4.71
N SER A 384 -25.10 -24.17 -3.76
CA SER A 384 -23.99 -25.08 -3.44
C SER A 384 -24.54 -26.24 -2.59
N ASP A 385 -24.15 -27.48 -2.93
CA ASP A 385 -24.55 -28.69 -2.21
C ASP A 385 -23.93 -28.73 -0.80
N THR A 386 -24.55 -28.05 0.18
CA THR A 386 -24.19 -28.12 1.61
C THR A 386 -24.83 -29.32 2.34
N GLU A 387 -25.57 -30.19 1.61
CA GLU A 387 -26.19 -31.39 2.18
C GLU A 387 -25.12 -32.41 2.62
N GLY A 388 -24.82 -32.45 3.92
CA GLY A 388 -24.04 -33.50 4.57
C GLY A 388 -22.63 -33.13 5.04
N GLN A 389 -22.26 -31.85 5.02
CA GLN A 389 -21.01 -31.37 5.62
C GLN A 389 -21.08 -31.37 7.16
N ASP A 390 -19.95 -31.67 7.81
CA ASP A 390 -19.81 -31.54 9.27
C ASP A 390 -19.68 -30.07 9.67
N LEU A 391 -20.14 -29.71 10.88
CA LEU A 391 -20.15 -28.34 11.39
C LEU A 391 -18.77 -27.65 11.28
N HIS A 392 -17.71 -28.41 11.55
CA HIS A 392 -16.36 -27.84 11.49
C HIS A 392 -16.00 -27.36 10.08
N ALA A 393 -16.33 -28.16 9.05
CA ALA A 393 -16.10 -27.81 7.66
C ALA A 393 -16.99 -26.64 7.21
N LEU A 394 -18.24 -26.56 7.70
CA LEU A 394 -19.11 -25.42 7.41
C LEU A 394 -18.63 -24.13 8.06
N VAL A 395 -18.07 -24.19 9.26
CA VAL A 395 -17.50 -23.00 9.92
C VAL A 395 -16.22 -22.56 9.20
N GLU A 396 -15.33 -23.49 8.86
CA GLU A 396 -14.11 -23.19 8.10
C GLU A 396 -14.44 -22.59 6.72
N ASP A 397 -15.37 -23.22 5.98
CA ASP A 397 -15.85 -22.72 4.70
C ASP A 397 -16.49 -21.32 4.81
N PHE A 398 -17.25 -21.07 5.88
CA PHE A 398 -17.81 -19.74 6.13
C PHE A 398 -16.75 -18.70 6.50
N GLU A 399 -15.70 -19.09 7.22
CA GLU A 399 -14.61 -18.18 7.58
C GLU A 399 -13.78 -17.78 6.36
N ASP A 400 -13.64 -18.66 5.37
CA ASP A 400 -12.89 -18.39 4.14
C ASP A 400 -13.77 -17.77 3.04
N HIS A 401 -15.02 -18.21 2.92
CA HIS A 401 -15.96 -17.85 1.84
C HIS A 401 -17.39 -17.74 2.39
N PRO A 402 -17.74 -16.65 3.09
CA PRO A 402 -19.05 -16.53 3.71
C PRO A 402 -20.16 -16.41 2.65
N THR A 403 -21.10 -17.35 2.67
CA THR A 403 -22.22 -17.40 1.71
C THR A 403 -23.57 -17.46 2.41
N VAL A 404 -24.62 -17.01 1.71
CA VAL A 404 -26.01 -17.04 2.19
C VAL A 404 -26.43 -18.48 2.50
N GLU A 405 -26.00 -19.42 1.66
CA GLU A 405 -26.27 -20.85 1.75
C GLU A 405 -25.68 -21.45 3.04
N VAL A 406 -24.43 -21.14 3.34
CA VAL A 406 -23.78 -21.62 4.57
C VAL A 406 -24.39 -20.96 5.81
N ALA A 407 -24.68 -19.65 5.76
CA ALA A 407 -25.38 -18.96 6.86
C ALA A 407 -26.76 -19.58 7.14
N HIS A 408 -27.53 -19.92 6.10
CA HIS A 408 -28.80 -20.63 6.24
C HIS A 408 -28.63 -22.05 6.80
N ALA A 409 -27.61 -22.79 6.37
CA ALA A 409 -27.33 -24.12 6.93
C ALA A 409 -27.02 -24.04 8.44
N LEU A 410 -26.19 -23.08 8.85
CA LEU A 410 -25.87 -22.82 10.26
C LEU A 410 -27.13 -22.42 11.07
N ARG A 411 -28.01 -21.58 10.50
CA ARG A 411 -29.30 -21.22 11.09
C ARG A 411 -30.16 -22.46 11.34
N ASP A 412 -30.27 -23.34 10.36
CA ASP A 412 -31.14 -24.52 10.40
C ASP A 412 -30.64 -25.58 11.40
N MET A 413 -29.33 -25.63 11.65
CA MET A 413 -28.72 -26.42 12.73
C MET A 413 -29.04 -25.88 14.13
N GLY A 414 -29.38 -24.59 14.26
CA GLY A 414 -29.77 -23.94 15.51
C GLY A 414 -28.69 -24.07 16.59
N PRO A 415 -29.03 -24.43 17.85
CA PRO A 415 -28.06 -24.48 18.96
C PRO A 415 -26.89 -25.46 18.74
N ALA A 416 -27.04 -26.43 17.83
CA ALA A 416 -25.95 -27.35 17.48
C ALA A 416 -24.78 -26.64 16.78
N ALA A 417 -25.04 -25.50 16.13
CA ALA A 417 -24.03 -24.67 15.46
C ALA A 417 -23.55 -23.47 16.30
N ALA A 418 -23.69 -23.53 17.64
CA ALA A 418 -23.23 -22.45 18.53
C ALA A 418 -21.75 -22.06 18.35
N ALA A 419 -20.91 -22.99 17.87
CA ALA A 419 -19.51 -22.74 17.54
C ALA A 419 -19.30 -21.74 16.39
N ALA A 420 -20.31 -21.53 15.52
CA ALA A 420 -20.26 -20.60 14.40
C ALA A 420 -20.54 -19.13 14.80
N ALA A 421 -21.04 -18.89 16.01
CA ALA A 421 -21.40 -17.55 16.46
C ALA A 421 -20.25 -16.50 16.39
N PRO A 422 -18.98 -16.85 16.67
CA PRO A 422 -17.86 -15.92 16.46
C PRO A 422 -17.65 -15.56 14.99
N ALA A 423 -17.73 -16.53 14.07
CA ALA A 423 -17.57 -16.29 12.64
C ALA A 423 -18.70 -15.41 12.08
N LEU A 424 -19.95 -15.70 12.46
CA LEU A 424 -21.11 -14.86 12.09
C LEU A 424 -20.99 -13.43 12.63
N ARG A 425 -20.47 -13.23 13.86
CA ARG A 425 -20.24 -11.88 14.39
C ARG A 425 -19.12 -11.17 13.65
N ARG A 426 -18.03 -11.87 13.33
CA ARG A 426 -16.91 -11.32 12.56
C ARG A 426 -17.40 -10.80 11.22
N GLU A 427 -18.18 -11.62 10.50
CA GLU A 427 -18.77 -11.22 9.23
C GLU A 427 -19.68 -9.99 9.38
N LEU A 428 -20.52 -9.93 10.41
CA LEU A 428 -21.40 -8.77 10.66
C LEU A 428 -20.64 -7.49 11.06
N ASP A 429 -19.48 -7.63 11.71
CA ASP A 429 -18.64 -6.52 12.15
C ASP A 429 -17.66 -6.04 11.05
N GLU A 430 -17.54 -6.78 9.94
CA GLU A 430 -16.65 -6.44 8.83
C GLU A 430 -17.18 -5.21 8.08
N PRO A 431 -16.41 -4.10 8.03
CA PRO A 431 -16.84 -2.88 7.33
C PRO A 431 -16.77 -3.02 5.81
N ARG A 432 -16.06 -4.00 5.26
CA ARG A 432 -16.05 -4.27 3.82
C ARG A 432 -17.22 -5.16 3.44
N ARG A 433 -17.76 -4.95 2.24
CA ARG A 433 -18.78 -5.82 1.69
C ARG A 433 -18.15 -7.13 1.22
N HIS A 434 -18.89 -8.22 1.39
CA HIS A 434 -18.50 -9.54 0.92
C HIS A 434 -18.34 -9.54 -0.60
N GLY A 435 -17.38 -10.32 -1.10
CA GLY A 435 -17.12 -10.47 -2.54
C GLY A 435 -16.33 -9.32 -3.17
N LEU A 436 -16.08 -8.23 -2.44
CA LEU A 436 -15.08 -7.25 -2.83
C LEU A 436 -13.69 -7.91 -2.76
N ARG A 437 -13.25 -8.51 -3.86
CA ARG A 437 -11.89 -9.03 -4.01
C ARG A 437 -10.99 -7.93 -4.56
N ALA A 438 -9.74 -7.95 -4.11
CA ALA A 438 -8.68 -7.00 -4.45
C ALA A 438 -8.65 -6.57 -5.93
N GLU A 439 -8.88 -7.49 -6.85
CA GLU A 439 -8.69 -7.26 -8.29
C GLU A 439 -10.00 -7.00 -9.06
N GLU A 440 -11.16 -7.10 -8.40
CA GLU A 440 -12.46 -7.10 -9.07
C GLU A 440 -13.07 -5.70 -9.06
N THR A 441 -13.56 -5.28 -10.23
CA THR A 441 -14.37 -4.06 -10.33
C THR A 441 -15.65 -4.31 -9.55
N ILE A 442 -16.06 -3.36 -8.72
CA ILE A 442 -17.31 -3.44 -7.96
C ILE A 442 -18.44 -3.79 -8.93
N GLU A 443 -18.94 -5.02 -8.87
CA GLU A 443 -20.03 -5.46 -9.72
C GLU A 443 -21.35 -4.86 -9.21
N PRO A 444 -22.25 -4.41 -10.10
CA PRO A 444 -23.49 -3.77 -9.67
C PRO A 444 -24.39 -4.65 -8.81
N ASP A 445 -24.30 -5.97 -8.84
CA ASP A 445 -25.09 -6.89 -8.02
C ASP A 445 -24.50 -7.16 -6.62
N LEU A 446 -23.24 -6.80 -6.39
CA LEU A 446 -22.49 -7.06 -5.16
C LEU A 446 -23.19 -6.53 -3.90
N VAL A 447 -23.77 -5.33 -3.97
CA VAL A 447 -24.43 -4.70 -2.82
C VAL A 447 -25.67 -5.49 -2.40
N GLY A 448 -26.47 -5.96 -3.36
CA GLY A 448 -27.68 -6.74 -3.06
C GLY A 448 -27.36 -8.10 -2.44
N GLU A 449 -26.35 -8.79 -2.97
CA GLU A 449 -25.89 -10.09 -2.46
C GLU A 449 -25.32 -9.97 -1.04
N ASP A 450 -24.52 -8.94 -0.78
CA ASP A 450 -23.95 -8.64 0.53
C ASP A 450 -25.03 -8.35 1.58
N GLU A 451 -26.03 -7.54 1.27
CA GLU A 451 -27.14 -7.25 2.19
C GLU A 451 -27.98 -8.50 2.48
N ALA A 452 -28.13 -9.41 1.51
CA ALA A 452 -28.78 -10.71 1.72
C ALA A 452 -27.97 -11.61 2.66
N LEU A 453 -26.64 -11.62 2.52
CA LEU A 453 -25.73 -12.34 3.41
C LEU A 453 -25.79 -11.79 4.85
N LEU A 454 -25.80 -10.47 5.03
CA LEU A 454 -25.95 -9.85 6.35
C LEU A 454 -27.25 -10.26 7.04
N LEU A 455 -28.37 -10.22 6.32
CA LEU A 455 -29.65 -10.66 6.85
C LEU A 455 -29.61 -12.14 7.28
N ALA A 456 -29.05 -13.01 6.42
CA ALA A 456 -28.87 -14.42 6.74
C ALA A 456 -27.98 -14.63 7.96
N CYS A 457 -26.90 -13.85 8.12
CA CYS A 457 -26.00 -13.90 9.27
C CYS A 457 -26.69 -13.47 10.57
N VAL A 458 -27.50 -12.41 10.54
CA VAL A 458 -28.30 -11.97 11.70
C VAL A 458 -29.28 -13.06 12.12
N GLU A 459 -30.00 -13.65 11.16
CA GLU A 459 -30.93 -14.74 11.43
C GLU A 459 -30.24 -15.97 11.99
N ALA A 460 -29.10 -16.37 11.40
CA ALA A 460 -28.28 -17.48 11.85
C ALA A 460 -27.76 -17.25 13.26
N LEU A 461 -27.18 -16.08 13.53
CA LEU A 461 -26.66 -15.71 14.84
C LEU A 461 -27.76 -15.78 15.91
N ALA A 462 -28.96 -15.29 15.59
CA ALA A 462 -30.12 -15.37 16.48
C ALA A 462 -30.63 -16.80 16.69
N ALA A 463 -30.41 -17.72 15.76
CA ALA A 463 -30.79 -19.13 15.87
C ALA A 463 -29.78 -19.96 16.66
N VAL A 464 -28.47 -19.74 16.46
CA VAL A 464 -27.40 -20.49 17.12
C VAL A 464 -27.13 -20.06 18.57
N THR A 465 -27.63 -18.88 18.97
CA THR A 465 -27.48 -18.34 20.33
C THR A 465 -28.70 -18.54 21.24
N ARG A 466 -29.78 -19.15 20.72
CA ARG A 466 -30.93 -19.60 21.52
C ARG A 466 -30.63 -20.90 22.24
#